data_AF-A0A4Y8KQM8-F1
#
_entry.id   AF-A0A4Y8KQM8-F1
#
_cell.length_a   1.000
_cell.length_b   1.000
_cell.length_c   1.000
_cell.angle_alpha   90.00
_cell.angle_beta   90.00
_cell.angle_gamma   90.00
#
_symmetry.space_group_name_H-M   'P 1'
#
loop_
_entity.id
_entity.type
_entity.pdbx_description
1 polymer ?
#
loop_
_entity_poly.entity_id
_entity_poly.type
_entity_poly.pdbx_seq_one_letter_code
_entity_poly.pdbx_strand_id
1 'polypeptide(L)' 'MFGNALSGWHLVIILFIILLLFGAPKLPGLARSLGQSMKIFKTEIKGDKNDEPTAEHPKSDGPVDPANKP' A
#
# COMPACT_ATOMS: atom_id res chain seq x y z
N MET A 1 12.83 2.61 34.50
CA MET A 1 11.94 1.43 34.37
C MET A 1 10.82 1.61 33.31
N PHE A 2 10.96 2.51 32.33
CA PHE A 2 9.94 2.77 31.28
C PHE A 2 10.46 2.64 29.83
N GLY A 3 11.77 2.36 29.64
CA GLY A 3 12.41 2.36 28.31
C GLY A 3 12.00 1.22 27.37
N ASN A 4 11.29 0.21 27.87
CA ASN A 4 10.91 -0.97 27.10
C ASN A 4 9.47 -0.88 26.55
N ALA A 5 8.67 0.10 26.98
CA ALA A 5 7.28 0.26 26.56
C ALA A 5 7.14 0.72 25.09
N LEU A 6 8.20 1.31 24.53
CA LEU A 6 8.28 1.69 23.11
C LEU A 6 9.27 0.79 22.33
N SER A 7 9.68 -0.33 22.92
CA SER A 7 10.46 -1.33 22.19
C SER A 7 9.59 -1.84 21.05
N GLY A 8 10.01 -1.64 19.80
CA GLY A 8 9.28 -1.97 18.57
C GLY A 8 8.73 -3.40 18.52
N TRP A 9 9.16 -4.26 19.44
CA TRP A 9 8.54 -5.54 19.75
C TRP A 9 7.01 -5.48 19.97
N HIS A 10 6.50 -4.41 20.59
CA HIS A 10 5.05 -4.25 20.78
C HIS A 10 4.31 -4.06 19.45
N LEU A 11 4.88 -3.30 18.50
CA LEU A 11 4.29 -3.13 17.18
C LEU A 11 4.25 -4.46 16.41
N VAL A 12 5.29 -5.29 16.55
CA VAL A 12 5.31 -6.64 15.95
C VAL A 12 4.20 -7.51 16.52
N ILE A 13 3.98 -7.49 17.85
CA ILE A 13 2.91 -8.24 18.51
C ILE A 13 1.53 -7.77 18.03
N ILE A 14 1.30 -6.45 17.96
CA ILE A 14 0.03 -5.90 17.48
C ILE A 14 -0.21 -6.28 16.02
N LEU A 15 0.83 -6.16 15.18
CA LEU A 15 0.76 -6.58 13.78
C LEU A 15 0.43 -8.07 13.65
N PHE A 16 1.01 -8.90 14.51
CA PHE A 16 0.74 -10.34 14.53
C PHE A 16 -0.72 -10.64 14.88
N ILE A 17 -1.29 -9.95 15.87
CA ILE A 17 -2.72 -10.09 16.24
C ILE A 17 -3.61 -9.67 15.06
N ILE A 18 -3.33 -8.54 14.41
CA ILE A 18 -4.09 -8.09 13.23
C ILE A 18 -3.97 -9.12 12.11
N LEU A 19 -2.80 -9.72 11.90
CA LEU A 19 -2.58 -10.75 10.88
C LEU A 19 -3.36 -12.03 11.17
N LEU A 20 -3.54 -12.41 12.44
CA LEU A 20 -4.36 -13.54 12.84
C LEU A 20 -5.87 -13.28 12.63
N LEU A 21 -6.34 -12.06 12.91
CA LEU A 21 -7.75 -11.69 12.76
C LEU A 21 -8.16 -11.49 11.29
N PHE A 22 -7.32 -10.78 10.52
CA PHE A 22 -7.62 -10.42 9.13
C PHE A 22 -7.03 -11.41 8.14
N GLY A 23 -5.98 -12.15 8.50
CA GLY A 23 -5.22 -13.02 7.60
C GLY A 23 -4.19 -12.27 6.76
N ALA A 24 -3.10 -12.96 6.41
CA ALA A 24 -2.04 -12.47 5.53
C ALA A 24 -2.52 -11.92 4.16
N PRO A 25 -3.50 -12.51 3.45
CA PRO A 25 -3.90 -12.00 2.13
C PRO A 25 -4.77 -10.74 2.17
N LYS A 26 -5.38 -10.40 3.33
CA LYS A 26 -6.29 -9.24 3.43
C LYS A 26 -5.57 -7.92 3.71
N LEU A 27 -4.46 -7.95 4.45
CA LEU A 27 -3.61 -6.77 4.67
C LEU A 27 -3.11 -6.10 3.38
N PRO A 28 -2.52 -6.81 2.40
CA PRO A 28 -2.04 -6.18 1.18
C PRO A 28 -3.19 -5.66 0.31
N GLY A 29 -4.38 -6.28 0.37
CA GLY A 29 -5.57 -5.76 -0.30
C GLY A 29 -6.01 -4.40 0.27
N LEU A 30 -6.14 -4.32 1.60
CA LEU A 30 -6.50 -3.07 2.29
C LEU A 30 -5.44 -1.97 2.09
N ALA A 31 -4.16 -2.33 2.16
CA ALA A 31 -3.07 -1.39 1.91
C ALA A 31 -3.08 -0.85 0.47
N ARG A 32 -3.37 -1.70 -0.53
CA ARG A 32 -3.50 -1.27 -1.93
C ARG A 32 -4.68 -0.31 -2.13
N SER A 33 -5.86 -0.63 -1.60
CA SER A 33 -7.03 0.25 -1.74
C SER A 33 -6.83 1.58 -1.02
N LEU A 34 -6.26 1.56 0.20
CA LEU A 34 -5.92 2.77 0.94
C LEU A 34 -4.85 3.59 0.22
N GLY A 35 -3.82 2.92 -0.32
CA GLY A 35 -2.74 3.56 -1.08
C GLY A 35 -3.24 4.23 -2.36
N GLN A 36 -4.20 3.63 -3.07
CA GLN A 36 -4.84 4.24 -4.24
C GLN A 36 -5.64 5.49 -3.85
N SER A 37 -6.45 5.43 -2.79
CA SER A 37 -7.20 6.59 -2.29
C SER A 37 -6.27 7.71 -1.80
N MET A 38 -5.19 7.35 -1.10
CA MET A 38 -4.17 8.31 -0.66
C MET A 38 -3.40 8.93 -1.82
N LYS A 39 -3.10 8.17 -2.89
CA LYS A 39 -2.43 8.69 -4.09
C LYS A 39 -3.29 9.74 -4.76
N ILE A 40 -4.58 9.45 -4.95
CA ILE A 40 -5.54 10.41 -5.54
C ILE A 40 -5.63 11.66 -4.66
N PHE A 41 -5.87 11.51 -3.36
CA PHE A 41 -5.95 12.62 -2.42
C PHE A 41 -4.67 13.48 -2.41
N LYS A 42 -3.49 12.85 -2.45
CA LYS A 42 -2.20 13.55 -2.53
C LYS A 42 -2.01 14.26 -3.87
N THR A 43 -2.44 13.65 -4.98
CA THR A 43 -2.35 14.25 -6.32
C THR A 43 -3.24 15.49 -6.42
N GLU A 44 -4.49 15.43 -5.95
CA GLU A 44 -5.41 16.58 -5.93
C GLU A 44 -4.84 17.74 -5.07
N ILE A 45 -4.33 17.43 -3.88
CA ILE A 45 -3.75 18.45 -2.98
C ILE A 45 -2.43 19.03 -3.51
N LYS A 46 -1.67 18.25 -4.28
CA LYS A 46 -0.41 18.68 -4.87
C LYS A 46 -0.61 19.41 -6.20
N GLY A 47 -1.72 19.17 -6.91
CA GLY A 47 -2.10 19.85 -8.15
C GLY A 47 -2.27 21.37 -7.99
N ASP A 48 -2.64 21.85 -6.80
CA ASP A 48 -2.67 23.28 -6.47
C ASP A 48 -1.28 23.91 -6.20
N LYS A 49 -0.22 23.10 -6.12
CA LYS A 49 1.15 23.53 -5.79
C LYS A 49 2.16 22.87 -6.73
N ASN A 50 2.32 23.44 -7.93
CA ASN A 50 3.30 23.13 -8.98
C ASN A 50 2.86 22.09 -10.02
N ASP A 51 2.70 22.60 -11.23
CA ASP A 51 2.70 21.87 -12.50
C ASP A 51 4.05 21.17 -12.72
N GLU A 52 4.11 19.85 -12.55
CA GLU A 52 5.10 18.97 -13.21
C GLU A 52 4.45 17.60 -13.53
N PRO A 53 4.72 17.00 -14.71
CA PRO A 53 4.07 15.77 -15.13
C PRO A 53 4.77 14.55 -14.49
N THR A 54 4.18 13.97 -13.45
CA THR A 54 4.62 12.64 -12.98
C THR A 54 3.91 11.56 -13.79
N ALA A 55 4.60 11.10 -14.82
CA ALA A 55 4.28 9.88 -15.53
C ALA A 55 4.58 8.68 -14.62
N GLU A 56 3.56 8.17 -13.92
CA GLU A 56 3.64 6.89 -13.24
C GLU A 56 2.55 5.96 -13.74
N HIS A 57 2.88 5.25 -14.83
CA HIS A 57 2.27 3.97 -15.18
C HIS A 57 2.42 3.01 -14.00
N PRO A 58 1.33 2.51 -13.38
CA PRO A 58 1.45 1.29 -12.61
C PRO A 58 1.54 0.15 -13.62
N LYS A 59 2.74 -0.41 -13.79
CA LYS A 59 2.88 -1.79 -14.22
C LYS A 59 2.17 -2.64 -13.17
N SER A 60 0.89 -2.94 -13.41
CA SER A 60 0.27 -4.11 -12.82
C SER A 60 0.70 -5.26 -13.70
N ASP A 61 1.70 -6.00 -13.22
CA ASP A 61 2.01 -7.36 -13.64
C ASP A 61 0.72 -8.20 -13.55
N GLY A 62 0.02 -8.31 -14.67
CA GLY A 62 -0.75 -9.50 -15.01
C GLY A 62 0.01 -10.19 -16.14
N PRO A 63 0.29 -11.50 -16.09
CA PRO A 63 0.90 -12.21 -17.21
C PRO A 63 0.04 -11.98 -18.46
N VAL A 64 0.55 -11.15 -19.37
CA VAL A 64 0.08 -11.09 -20.75
C VAL A 64 0.48 -12.42 -21.37
N ASP A 65 -0.42 -13.40 -21.32
CA ASP A 65 -0.32 -14.59 -22.16
C ASP A 65 -0.61 -14.14 -23.61
N PRO A 66 0.39 -14.13 -24.51
CA PRO A 66 0.22 -13.67 -25.88
C PRO A 66 -0.31 -14.78 -26.81
N ALA A 67 -0.87 -15.88 -26.28
CA ALA A 67 -1.29 -17.03 -27.08
C ALA A 67 -2.61 -16.84 -27.87
N ASN A 68 -2.80 -15.69 -28.52
CA ASN A 68 -3.73 -15.64 -29.65
C ASN A 68 -3.20 -14.77 -30.80
N LYS A 69 -2.46 -15.46 -31.69
CA LYS A 69 -2.23 -15.11 -33.10
C LYS A 69 -1.91 -16.41 -33.85
N PRO A 70 -2.26 -16.59 -35.14
CA PRO A 70 -3.15 -15.83 -36.02
C PRO A 70 -4.56 -16.42 -36.20
#